data_AF-A0A9E0VK29-F1
#
_entry.id   AF-A0A9E0VK29-F1
#
_cell.length_a   1.000
_cell.length_b   1.000
_cell.length_c   1.000
_cell.angle_alpha   90.00
_cell.angle_beta   90.00
_cell.angle_gamma   90.00
#
_symmetry.space_group_name_H-M   'P 1'
#
loop_
_entity.id
_entity.type
_entity.pdbx_description
1 polymer ?
#
loop_
_entity_poly.entity_id
_entity_poly.type
_entity_poly.pdbx_seq_one_letter_code
_entity_poly.pdbx_strand_id
1 'polypeptide(L)'
;MQARNRKIFRSISRAVGWAGALASAFALSACSKANYGCDSEEGRQSIVGDVDQYLSDQNCAAALALVEKYYPLDGCGTDDMRLARASANACAANVNFFQLVSDLGSENIVGSEMWVTFTKLFPSTISDQKVTGGQNALDALFAIKVPGSLTPAQYEINTTTPNPGTLVAANRTQDSNIYAMLVSMSLIGSLQNRYGAPDGAYHKTKKLGATAGNANGWEVPTAVDVNACTYAGAVMTFFDSITQVSTILSSSLGSSLGGDLTTAATTYTALFNNACDAGCQACGMAAGSCNPCPTELRNRYSCTGVATDKPTCAAAGLVNFIDNNALGWP
;
A
#
# COMPACT_ATOMS: atom_id res chain seq x y z
N MET A 1 -8.46 -14.14 7.31
CA MET A 1 -7.32 -13.89 8.26
C MET A 1 -7.61 -12.76 9.26
N GLN A 2 -8.85 -12.26 9.40
CA GLN A 2 -9.29 -11.40 10.51
C GLN A 2 -10.04 -12.14 11.64
N ALA A 3 -10.45 -13.40 11.45
CA ALA A 3 -11.17 -14.18 12.46
C ALA A 3 -10.34 -14.53 13.71
N ARG A 4 -9.00 -14.59 13.62
CA ARG A 4 -8.10 -14.75 14.78
C ARG A 4 -7.69 -13.41 15.43
N ASN A 5 -7.55 -12.33 14.66
CA ASN A 5 -7.21 -11.01 15.21
C ASN A 5 -8.41 -10.25 15.81
N ARG A 6 -9.65 -10.46 15.34
CA ARG A 6 -10.85 -9.97 16.06
C ARG A 6 -11.05 -10.69 17.40
N LYS A 7 -10.59 -11.94 17.55
CA LYS A 7 -10.62 -12.65 18.85
C LYS A 7 -9.55 -12.14 19.81
N ILE A 8 -8.31 -11.88 19.39
CA ILE A 8 -7.27 -11.41 20.33
C ILE A 8 -7.56 -9.99 20.86
N PHE A 9 -8.13 -9.08 20.05
CA PHE A 9 -8.48 -7.73 20.52
C PHE A 9 -9.83 -7.63 21.27
N ARG A 10 -10.77 -8.57 21.10
CA ARG A 10 -12.01 -8.63 21.90
C ARG A 10 -11.94 -9.59 23.11
N SER A 11 -10.88 -10.38 23.24
CA SER A 11 -10.73 -11.44 24.26
C SER A 11 -10.27 -10.96 25.64
N ILE A 12 -9.92 -9.69 25.83
CA ILE A 12 -9.49 -9.19 27.16
C ILE A 12 -10.69 -8.73 28.02
N SER A 13 -11.91 -8.62 27.48
CA SER A 13 -13.06 -8.05 28.23
C SER A 13 -14.20 -9.02 28.55
N ARG A 14 -14.20 -10.27 28.07
CA ARG A 14 -15.29 -11.23 28.36
C ARG A 14 -14.79 -12.68 28.39
N ALA A 15 -14.19 -13.07 29.51
CA ALA A 15 -13.90 -14.47 29.82
C ALA A 15 -14.10 -14.74 31.33
N VAL A 16 -15.33 -14.64 31.80
CA VAL A 16 -15.80 -15.37 32.99
C VAL A 16 -17.20 -15.88 32.69
N GLY A 17 -17.35 -17.20 32.58
CA GLY A 17 -18.63 -17.84 32.83
C GLY A 17 -19.08 -18.89 31.83
N TRP A 18 -19.05 -20.14 32.30
CA TRP A 18 -19.98 -21.23 31.98
C TRP A 18 -19.67 -22.10 30.76
N ALA A 19 -18.93 -23.18 31.04
CA ALA A 19 -18.97 -24.43 30.27
C ALA A 19 -20.07 -25.33 30.85
N GLY A 20 -21.06 -25.68 30.04
CA GLY A 20 -22.11 -26.64 30.34
C GLY A 20 -22.55 -27.32 29.04
N ALA A 21 -22.43 -28.63 29.02
CA ALA A 21 -22.53 -29.51 27.85
C ALA A 21 -23.90 -29.50 27.16
N LEU A 22 -23.88 -29.66 25.83
CA LEU A 22 -24.94 -30.35 25.06
C LEU A 22 -24.41 -30.70 23.67
N ALA A 23 -24.04 -31.97 23.50
CA ALA A 23 -23.92 -32.60 22.19
C ALA A 23 -25.34 -32.83 21.65
N SER A 24 -25.69 -32.17 20.56
CA SER A 24 -26.95 -32.38 19.83
C SER A 24 -26.65 -32.49 18.36
N ALA A 25 -27.28 -33.48 17.74
CA ALA A 25 -27.13 -33.89 16.36
C ALA A 25 -27.24 -32.70 15.37
N PHE A 26 -26.14 -32.39 14.68
CA PHE A 26 -26.18 -31.54 13.50
C PHE A 26 -26.78 -32.35 12.36
N ALA A 27 -28.09 -32.24 12.18
CA ALA A 27 -28.68 -32.46 10.88
C ALA A 27 -27.98 -31.53 9.88
N LEU A 28 -27.40 -32.11 8.83
CA LEU A 28 -26.93 -31.42 7.64
C LEU A 28 -28.13 -30.80 6.92
N SER A 29 -28.76 -29.78 7.52
CA SER A 29 -29.47 -28.81 6.70
C SER A 29 -28.37 -28.12 5.90
N ALA A 30 -28.34 -28.34 4.59
CA ALA A 30 -27.65 -27.43 3.70
C ALA A 30 -28.26 -26.05 3.97
N CYS A 31 -27.61 -25.27 4.85
CA CYS A 31 -27.93 -23.88 5.07
C CYS A 31 -27.69 -23.21 3.72
N SER A 32 -28.74 -23.13 2.89
CA SER A 32 -28.76 -22.28 1.72
C SER A 32 -28.43 -20.90 2.26
N LYS A 33 -27.19 -20.48 2.04
CA LYS A 33 -26.68 -19.20 2.48
C LYS A 33 -27.66 -18.17 1.94
N ALA A 34 -28.43 -17.54 2.81
CA ALA A 34 -29.40 -16.54 2.35
C ALA A 34 -28.63 -15.51 1.53
N ASN A 35 -29.19 -15.11 0.37
CA ASN A 35 -28.61 -14.10 -0.50
C ASN A 35 -28.67 -12.76 0.22
N TYR A 36 -27.74 -12.53 1.15
CA TYR A 36 -27.64 -11.28 1.86
C TYR A 36 -26.93 -10.28 0.93
N GLY A 37 -27.67 -9.27 0.47
CA GLY A 37 -27.13 -8.13 -0.25
C GLY A 37 -26.40 -7.15 0.67
N CYS A 38 -25.93 -6.03 0.13
CA CYS A 38 -25.26 -5.00 0.93
C CYS A 38 -26.18 -4.07 1.71
N ASP A 39 -27.49 -4.25 1.57
CA ASP A 39 -28.49 -3.41 2.24
C ASP A 39 -28.53 -3.64 3.76
N SER A 40 -27.97 -4.76 4.25
CA SER A 40 -27.86 -5.06 5.67
C SER A 40 -26.41 -5.25 6.14
N GLU A 41 -26.19 -5.04 7.44
CA GLU A 41 -24.89 -5.26 8.08
C GLU A 41 -24.50 -6.73 8.03
N GLU A 42 -25.44 -7.64 8.27
CA GLU A 42 -25.23 -9.09 8.21
C GLU A 42 -24.79 -9.54 6.82
N GLY A 43 -25.32 -8.92 5.76
CA GLY A 43 -24.94 -9.24 4.39
C GLY A 43 -23.55 -8.79 4.03
N ARG A 44 -23.19 -7.55 4.40
CA ARG A 44 -21.82 -7.06 4.24
C ARG A 44 -20.82 -7.93 4.99
N GLN A 45 -21.12 -8.31 6.24
CA GLN A 45 -20.28 -9.20 7.02
C GLN A 45 -20.17 -10.60 6.41
N SER A 46 -21.26 -11.12 5.81
CA SER A 46 -21.25 -12.40 5.12
C SER A 46 -20.34 -12.41 3.88
N ILE A 47 -20.35 -11.32 3.11
CA ILE A 47 -19.49 -11.14 1.94
C ILE A 47 -18.03 -11.01 2.38
N VAL A 48 -17.74 -10.17 3.37
CA VAL A 48 -16.39 -10.02 3.92
C VAL A 48 -15.89 -11.37 4.47
N GLY A 49 -16.74 -12.14 5.15
CA GLY A 49 -16.40 -13.48 5.64
C GLY A 49 -16.02 -14.46 4.54
N ASP A 50 -16.71 -14.45 3.40
CA ASP A 50 -16.35 -15.29 2.24
C ASP A 50 -15.04 -14.85 1.59
N VAL A 51 -14.81 -13.54 1.44
CA VAL A 51 -13.52 -13.03 0.97
C VAL A 51 -12.41 -13.50 1.90
N ASP A 52 -12.63 -13.43 3.21
CA ASP A 52 -11.66 -13.85 4.23
C ASP A 52 -11.37 -15.36 4.17
N GLN A 53 -12.37 -16.17 3.82
CA GLN A 53 -12.22 -17.61 3.58
C GLN A 53 -11.36 -17.87 2.34
N TYR A 54 -11.69 -17.25 1.20
CA TYR A 54 -10.87 -17.40 -0.02
C TYR A 54 -9.42 -16.96 0.18
N LEU A 55 -9.20 -15.86 0.91
CA LEU A 55 -7.86 -15.41 1.27
C LEU A 55 -7.11 -16.42 2.15
N SER A 56 -7.81 -17.06 3.08
CA SER A 56 -7.21 -18.09 3.95
C SER A 56 -6.82 -19.34 3.16
N ASP A 57 -7.57 -19.66 2.10
CA ASP A 57 -7.28 -20.74 1.15
C ASP A 57 -6.27 -20.33 0.06
N GLN A 58 -5.67 -19.13 0.17
CA GLN A 58 -4.77 -18.53 -0.83
C GLN A 58 -5.39 -18.38 -2.24
N ASN A 59 -6.71 -18.38 -2.34
CA ASN A 59 -7.43 -18.20 -3.59
C ASN A 59 -7.70 -16.72 -3.86
N CYS A 60 -6.63 -15.96 -4.16
CA CYS A 60 -6.71 -14.52 -4.41
C CYS A 60 -7.68 -14.17 -5.55
N ALA A 61 -7.75 -15.01 -6.59
CA ALA A 61 -8.61 -14.77 -7.76
C ALA A 61 -10.10 -14.84 -7.37
N ALA A 62 -10.51 -15.83 -6.59
CA ALA A 62 -11.90 -15.94 -6.12
C ALA A 62 -12.25 -14.83 -5.12
N ALA A 63 -11.32 -14.49 -4.21
CA ALA A 63 -11.48 -13.36 -3.30
C ALA A 63 -11.71 -12.05 -4.05
N LEU A 64 -10.91 -11.78 -5.09
CA LEU A 64 -11.01 -10.58 -5.91
C LEU A 64 -12.30 -10.57 -6.73
N ALA A 65 -12.64 -11.67 -7.39
CA ALA A 65 -13.88 -11.77 -8.16
C ALA A 65 -15.12 -11.54 -7.28
N LEU A 66 -15.11 -12.04 -6.05
CA LEU A 66 -16.20 -11.84 -5.11
C LEU A 66 -16.30 -10.37 -4.66
N VAL A 67 -15.20 -9.77 -4.22
CA VAL A 67 -15.24 -8.41 -3.68
C VAL A 67 -15.54 -7.37 -4.76
N GLU A 68 -14.97 -7.49 -5.96
CA GLU A 68 -15.24 -6.56 -7.08
C GLU A 68 -16.68 -6.68 -7.59
N LYS A 69 -17.33 -7.84 -7.42
CA LYS A 69 -18.76 -8.00 -7.75
C LYS A 69 -19.65 -7.12 -6.87
N TYR A 70 -19.35 -7.02 -5.57
CA TYR A 70 -20.21 -6.32 -4.62
C TYR A 70 -19.77 -4.87 -4.37
N TYR A 71 -18.46 -4.58 -4.38
CA TYR A 71 -17.92 -3.25 -4.08
C TYR A 71 -18.63 -2.06 -4.77
N PRO A 72 -19.00 -2.11 -6.07
CA PRO A 72 -19.66 -0.99 -6.74
C PRO A 72 -21.16 -0.85 -6.44
N LEU A 73 -21.79 -1.81 -5.75
CA LEU A 73 -23.21 -1.73 -5.44
C LEU A 73 -23.45 -0.73 -4.29
N ASP A 74 -24.62 -0.08 -4.32
CA ASP A 74 -25.01 0.86 -3.29
C ASP A 74 -25.00 0.20 -1.90
N GLY A 75 -24.57 0.95 -0.89
CA GLY A 75 -24.40 0.46 0.48
C GLY A 75 -23.20 -0.49 0.72
N CYS A 76 -22.51 -1.01 -0.31
CA CYS A 76 -21.34 -1.88 -0.11
C CYS A 76 -20.03 -1.14 0.17
N GLY A 77 -19.98 0.18 -0.06
CA GLY A 77 -18.78 1.01 0.08
C GLY A 77 -18.35 1.30 1.53
N THR A 78 -18.43 0.33 2.43
CA THR A 78 -18.00 0.46 3.83
C THR A 78 -16.50 0.25 3.99
N ASP A 79 -15.94 0.67 5.13
CA ASP A 79 -14.52 0.49 5.42
C ASP A 79 -14.12 -0.99 5.52
N ASP A 80 -14.99 -1.86 6.05
CA ASP A 80 -14.77 -3.31 6.09
C ASP A 80 -14.68 -3.90 4.66
N MET A 81 -15.52 -3.44 3.74
CA MET A 81 -15.46 -3.88 2.34
C MET A 81 -14.23 -3.35 1.61
N ARG A 82 -13.85 -2.08 1.87
CA ARG A 82 -12.59 -1.50 1.36
C ARG A 82 -11.38 -2.28 1.85
N LEU A 83 -11.37 -2.69 3.12
CA LEU A 83 -10.28 -3.48 3.68
C LEU A 83 -10.24 -4.90 3.10
N ALA A 84 -11.41 -5.52 2.88
CA ALA A 84 -11.50 -6.81 2.19
C ALA A 84 -10.98 -6.71 0.74
N ARG A 85 -11.35 -5.63 0.03
CA ARG A 85 -10.87 -5.32 -1.32
C ARG A 85 -9.35 -5.11 -1.36
N ALA A 86 -8.82 -4.34 -0.42
CA ALA A 86 -7.39 -4.13 -0.27
C ALA A 86 -6.66 -5.46 -0.03
N SER A 87 -7.20 -6.33 0.83
CA SER A 87 -6.63 -7.64 1.13
C SER A 87 -6.62 -8.57 -0.09
N ALA A 88 -7.72 -8.61 -0.87
CA ALA A 88 -7.80 -9.39 -2.10
C ALA A 88 -6.79 -8.93 -3.16
N ASN A 89 -6.66 -7.62 -3.35
CA ASN A 89 -5.69 -7.03 -4.28
C ASN A 89 -4.24 -7.22 -3.79
N ALA A 90 -3.98 -7.10 -2.48
CA ALA A 90 -2.68 -7.37 -1.87
C ALA A 90 -2.28 -8.86 -1.99
N CYS A 91 -3.24 -9.77 -1.88
CA CYS A 91 -3.04 -11.20 -2.17
C CYS A 91 -2.58 -11.42 -3.62
N ALA A 92 -3.25 -10.77 -4.59
CA ALA A 92 -2.83 -10.80 -6.00
C ALA A 92 -1.45 -10.16 -6.22
N ALA A 93 -1.05 -9.21 -5.36
CA ALA A 93 0.30 -8.63 -5.31
C ALA A 93 1.34 -9.49 -4.57
N ASN A 94 0.96 -10.70 -4.14
CA ASN A 94 1.80 -11.63 -3.38
C ASN A 94 2.30 -11.06 -2.04
N VAL A 95 1.49 -10.20 -1.40
CA VAL A 95 1.77 -9.68 -0.07
C VAL A 95 1.32 -10.69 0.97
N ASN A 96 2.25 -11.45 1.53
CA ASN A 96 2.00 -12.32 2.67
C ASN A 96 2.45 -11.64 3.97
N PHE A 97 1.49 -11.11 4.73
CA PHE A 97 1.75 -10.31 5.93
C PHE A 97 2.65 -11.03 6.96
N PHE A 98 2.36 -12.28 7.30
CA PHE A 98 3.10 -12.99 8.36
C PHE A 98 4.51 -13.32 7.94
N GLN A 99 4.69 -13.75 6.68
CA GLN A 99 6.02 -13.99 6.14
C GLN A 99 6.81 -12.69 6.08
N LEU A 100 6.18 -11.61 5.63
CA LEU A 100 6.81 -10.29 5.53
C LEU A 100 7.28 -9.75 6.88
N VAL A 101 6.48 -9.90 7.94
CA VAL A 101 6.91 -9.52 9.30
C VAL A 101 8.12 -10.33 9.76
N SER A 102 8.13 -11.65 9.48
CA SER A 102 9.29 -12.50 9.80
C SER A 102 10.53 -12.09 9.00
N ASP A 103 10.37 -11.84 7.71
CA ASP A 103 11.47 -11.47 6.81
C ASP A 103 12.07 -10.12 7.21
N LEU A 104 11.23 -9.14 7.55
CA LEU A 104 11.67 -7.81 8.02
C LEU A 104 12.47 -7.86 9.33
N GLY A 105 12.22 -8.85 10.19
CA GLY A 105 13.01 -9.04 11.41
C GLY A 105 14.43 -9.56 11.15
N SER A 106 14.72 -10.03 9.94
CA SER A 106 16.01 -10.63 9.56
C SER A 106 16.81 -9.83 8.53
N GLU A 107 16.20 -8.80 7.95
CA GLU A 107 16.76 -8.02 6.84
C GLU A 107 17.09 -6.58 7.29
N ASN A 108 17.99 -5.90 6.56
CA ASN A 108 18.33 -4.52 6.86
C ASN A 108 17.31 -3.55 6.23
N ILE A 109 16.54 -2.87 7.08
CA ILE A 109 15.47 -1.95 6.67
C ILE A 109 15.87 -0.47 6.77
N VAL A 110 17.17 -0.18 6.91
CA VAL A 110 17.71 1.19 7.00
C VAL A 110 18.80 1.41 5.94
N GLY A 111 18.88 2.64 5.43
CA GLY A 111 19.88 3.01 4.42
C GLY A 111 19.60 2.41 3.04
N SER A 112 20.65 2.25 2.24
CA SER A 112 20.58 1.77 0.85
C SER A 112 20.10 0.31 0.74
N GLU A 113 20.45 -0.53 1.71
CA GLU A 113 20.09 -1.95 1.76
C GLU A 113 18.57 -2.18 1.85
N MET A 114 17.83 -1.23 2.41
CA MET A 114 16.37 -1.29 2.47
C MET A 114 15.75 -1.49 1.06
N TRP A 115 16.30 -0.81 0.06
CA TRP A 115 15.82 -0.93 -1.33
C TRP A 115 16.14 -2.30 -1.94
N VAL A 116 17.30 -2.86 -1.60
CA VAL A 116 17.70 -4.21 -1.99
C VAL A 116 16.76 -5.24 -1.36
N THR A 117 16.44 -5.07 -0.08
CA THR A 117 15.47 -5.91 0.63
C THR A 117 14.09 -5.85 -0.02
N PHE A 118 13.57 -4.66 -0.37
CA PHE A 118 12.27 -4.56 -1.05
C PHE A 118 12.29 -5.25 -2.41
N THR A 119 13.35 -5.04 -3.20
CA THR A 119 13.54 -5.70 -4.50
C THR A 119 13.57 -7.23 -4.34
N LYS A 120 14.29 -7.74 -3.34
CA LYS A 120 14.40 -9.18 -3.04
C LYS A 120 13.08 -9.81 -2.61
N LEU A 121 12.33 -9.15 -1.72
CA LEU A 121 11.10 -9.70 -1.15
C LEU A 121 9.94 -9.70 -2.15
N PHE A 122 9.96 -8.82 -3.15
CA PHE A 122 8.86 -8.65 -4.10
C PHE A 122 9.31 -8.76 -5.56
N PRO A 123 9.78 -9.95 -5.99
CA PRO A 123 10.17 -10.18 -7.38
C PRO A 123 8.97 -9.98 -8.30
N SER A 124 9.14 -9.30 -9.43
CA SER A 124 8.05 -9.06 -10.38
C SER A 124 8.53 -9.01 -11.82
N THR A 125 7.65 -9.41 -12.72
CA THR A 125 7.80 -9.44 -14.17
C THR A 125 6.67 -8.64 -14.82
N ILE A 126 6.84 -8.23 -16.08
CA ILE A 126 5.83 -7.44 -16.80
C ILE A 126 4.50 -8.19 -17.00
N SER A 127 4.52 -9.53 -16.97
CA SER A 127 3.35 -10.38 -17.19
C SER A 127 2.51 -10.64 -15.94
N ASP A 128 3.02 -10.35 -14.75
CA ASP A 128 2.28 -10.59 -13.51
C ASP A 128 1.38 -9.40 -13.12
N GLN A 129 0.43 -9.65 -12.22
CA GLN A 129 -0.52 -8.64 -11.75
C GLN A 129 -0.03 -7.90 -10.50
N LYS A 130 1.24 -8.02 -10.09
CA LYS A 130 1.67 -7.55 -8.77
C LYS A 130 1.60 -6.04 -8.62
N VAL A 131 2.04 -5.30 -9.64
CA VAL A 131 1.94 -3.84 -9.65
C VAL A 131 0.48 -3.38 -9.65
N THR A 132 -0.36 -3.96 -10.50
CA THR A 132 -1.79 -3.60 -10.56
C THR A 132 -2.53 -3.95 -9.27
N GLY A 133 -2.27 -5.12 -8.68
CA GLY A 133 -2.81 -5.52 -7.38
C GLY A 133 -2.37 -4.56 -6.29
N GLY A 134 -1.08 -4.19 -6.24
CA GLY A 134 -0.59 -3.21 -5.26
C GLY A 134 -1.25 -1.83 -5.41
N GLN A 135 -1.41 -1.35 -6.64
CA GLN A 135 -2.07 -0.08 -6.95
C GLN A 135 -3.52 -0.07 -6.45
N ASN A 136 -4.29 -1.09 -6.81
CA ASN A 136 -5.69 -1.22 -6.41
C ASN A 136 -5.84 -1.41 -4.90
N ALA A 137 -4.89 -2.10 -4.26
CA ALA A 137 -4.86 -2.24 -2.81
C ALA A 137 -4.63 -0.89 -2.12
N LEU A 138 -3.66 -0.08 -2.58
CA LEU A 138 -3.45 1.27 -2.05
C LEU A 138 -4.67 2.17 -2.24
N ASP A 139 -5.32 2.14 -3.40
CA ASP A 139 -6.55 2.91 -3.62
C ASP A 139 -7.63 2.58 -2.59
N ALA A 140 -7.86 1.27 -2.37
CA ALA A 140 -8.84 0.80 -1.40
C ALA A 140 -8.46 1.23 0.03
N LEU A 141 -7.18 1.20 0.38
CA LEU A 141 -6.68 1.63 1.69
C LEU A 141 -6.82 3.15 1.88
N PHE A 142 -6.49 3.96 0.87
CA PHE A 142 -6.65 5.40 0.95
C PHE A 142 -8.12 5.80 1.14
N ALA A 143 -9.07 4.99 0.68
CA ALA A 143 -10.48 5.23 0.92
C ALA A 143 -10.95 4.93 2.37
N ILE A 144 -10.12 4.30 3.22
CA ILE A 144 -10.44 4.00 4.61
C ILE A 144 -9.96 5.15 5.50
N LYS A 145 -10.91 5.86 6.12
CA LYS A 145 -10.64 7.13 6.81
C LYS A 145 -11.06 7.13 8.27
N VAL A 146 -10.39 7.94 9.08
CA VAL A 146 -10.81 8.19 10.47
C VAL A 146 -12.16 8.92 10.45
N PRO A 147 -13.12 8.56 11.33
CA PRO A 147 -14.38 9.29 11.45
C PRO A 147 -14.16 10.80 11.64
N GLY A 148 -14.90 11.63 10.89
CA GLY A 148 -14.80 13.09 10.96
C GLY A 148 -13.68 13.71 10.11
N SER A 149 -12.83 12.91 9.47
CA SER A 149 -11.84 13.44 8.53
C SER A 149 -12.52 14.03 7.28
N LEU A 150 -12.10 15.25 6.93
CA LEU A 150 -12.48 15.90 5.68
C LEU A 150 -11.53 15.46 4.57
N THR A 151 -12.09 15.01 3.47
CA THR A 151 -11.33 14.72 2.25
C THR A 151 -11.49 15.94 1.34
N PRO A 152 -10.42 16.66 0.99
CA PRO A 152 -10.51 17.74 0.02
C PRO A 152 -11.16 17.24 -1.27
N ALA A 153 -12.01 18.04 -1.92
CA ALA A 153 -12.77 17.65 -3.11
C ALA A 153 -11.90 17.09 -4.24
N GLN A 154 -10.66 17.56 -4.39
CA GLN A 154 -9.70 17.03 -5.37
C GLN A 154 -9.24 15.57 -5.09
N TYR A 155 -9.54 15.06 -3.90
CA TYR A 155 -9.26 13.71 -3.42
C TYR A 155 -10.57 12.97 -3.06
N GLU A 156 -11.73 13.57 -3.34
CA GLU A 156 -13.02 12.93 -3.12
C GLU A 156 -13.32 11.91 -4.22
N ILE A 157 -13.90 10.80 -3.79
CA ILE A 157 -14.23 9.60 -4.55
C ILE A 157 -15.26 9.91 -5.65
N ASN A 158 -15.01 9.43 -6.87
CA ASN A 158 -16.08 9.16 -7.83
C ASN A 158 -16.49 7.69 -7.67
N THR A 159 -17.77 7.43 -7.41
CA THR A 159 -18.35 6.10 -7.16
C THR A 159 -18.11 5.07 -8.27
N THR A 160 -17.59 5.50 -9.44
CA THR A 160 -17.38 4.66 -10.63
C THR A 160 -15.92 4.41 -11.01
N THR A 161 -14.93 5.00 -10.32
CA THR A 161 -13.50 4.87 -10.68
C THR A 161 -12.65 4.26 -9.55
N PRO A 162 -11.47 3.68 -9.84
CA PRO A 162 -10.49 3.35 -8.81
C PRO A 162 -10.17 4.60 -8.00
N ASN A 163 -10.46 4.55 -6.71
CA ASN A 163 -10.59 5.73 -5.87
C ASN A 163 -9.27 6.09 -5.19
N PRO A 164 -8.62 7.21 -5.55
CA PRO A 164 -7.64 7.80 -4.66
C PRO A 164 -8.43 8.43 -3.51
N GLY A 165 -8.59 7.72 -2.38
CA GLY A 165 -9.23 8.27 -1.18
C GLY A 165 -8.38 9.34 -0.49
N THR A 166 -8.38 9.39 0.84
CA THR A 166 -7.46 10.27 1.56
C THR A 166 -6.00 9.88 1.31
N LEU A 167 -5.29 10.78 0.62
CA LEU A 167 -3.87 10.62 0.32
C LEU A 167 -2.99 10.83 1.56
N VAL A 168 -3.47 11.54 2.59
CA VAL A 168 -2.66 11.86 3.77
C VAL A 168 -2.84 10.79 4.85
N ALA A 169 -1.71 10.29 5.38
CA ALA A 169 -1.70 9.21 6.36
C ALA A 169 -2.44 9.53 7.67
N ALA A 170 -2.37 10.78 8.14
CA ALA A 170 -3.05 11.21 9.37
C ALA A 170 -4.59 11.10 9.30
N ASN A 171 -5.15 11.06 8.10
CA ASN A 171 -6.60 10.94 7.88
C ASN A 171 -7.03 9.48 7.68
N ARG A 172 -6.09 8.54 7.56
CA ARG A 172 -6.37 7.10 7.42
C ARG A 172 -6.47 6.44 8.78
N THR A 173 -7.25 5.37 8.88
CA THR A 173 -7.24 4.55 10.10
C THR A 173 -5.87 3.93 10.31
N GLN A 174 -5.57 3.56 11.56
CA GLN A 174 -4.29 2.96 11.89
C GLN A 174 -4.04 1.65 11.16
N ASP A 175 -5.05 0.77 11.10
CA ASP A 175 -5.02 -0.47 10.33
C ASP A 175 -4.74 -0.21 8.84
N SER A 176 -5.37 0.82 8.27
CA SER A 176 -5.12 1.21 6.89
C SER A 176 -3.68 1.68 6.67
N ASN A 177 -3.08 2.44 7.60
CA ASN A 177 -1.68 2.86 7.48
C ASN A 177 -0.72 1.67 7.60
N ILE A 178 -0.96 0.73 8.52
CA ILE A 178 -0.15 -0.48 8.64
C ILE A 178 -0.17 -1.24 7.32
N TYR A 179 -1.36 -1.42 6.73
CA TYR A 179 -1.46 -2.14 5.46
C TYR A 179 -0.89 -1.35 4.28
N ALA A 180 -1.09 -0.03 4.24
CA ALA A 180 -0.55 0.81 3.18
C ALA A 180 0.97 0.81 3.18
N MET A 181 1.61 0.74 4.36
CA MET A 181 3.05 0.54 4.48
C MET A 181 3.50 -0.74 3.76
N LEU A 182 2.88 -1.88 4.04
CA LEU A 182 3.28 -3.17 3.48
C LEU A 182 3.00 -3.29 1.99
N VAL A 183 1.84 -2.79 1.53
CA VAL A 183 1.50 -2.74 0.10
C VAL A 183 2.46 -1.79 -0.64
N SER A 184 2.87 -0.69 -0.02
CA SER A 184 3.85 0.22 -0.62
C SER A 184 5.20 -0.44 -0.82
N MET A 185 5.69 -1.21 0.16
CA MET A 185 6.93 -2.00 0.00
C MET A 185 6.84 -2.96 -1.19
N SER A 186 5.69 -3.64 -1.33
CA SER A 186 5.44 -4.54 -2.44
C SER A 186 5.48 -3.84 -3.80
N LEU A 187 4.86 -2.66 -3.89
CA LEU A 187 4.90 -1.85 -5.09
C LEU A 187 6.31 -1.37 -5.43
N ILE A 188 7.04 -0.86 -4.44
CA ILE A 188 8.42 -0.38 -4.61
C ILE A 188 9.28 -1.52 -5.17
N GLY A 189 9.31 -2.67 -4.50
CA GLY A 189 10.10 -3.83 -4.94
C GLY A 189 9.66 -4.38 -6.30
N SER A 190 8.36 -4.46 -6.56
CA SER A 190 7.84 -4.94 -7.85
C SER A 190 8.25 -4.01 -9.01
N LEU A 191 8.20 -2.70 -8.80
CA LEU A 191 8.59 -1.71 -9.80
C LEU A 191 10.11 -1.66 -9.98
N GLN A 192 10.90 -1.80 -8.91
CA GLN A 192 12.35 -1.96 -8.99
C GLN A 192 12.74 -3.16 -9.85
N ASN A 193 12.12 -4.32 -9.61
CA ASN A 193 12.37 -5.51 -10.42
C ASN A 193 12.03 -5.31 -11.90
N ARG A 194 10.87 -4.72 -12.20
CA ARG A 194 10.43 -4.51 -13.60
C ARG A 194 11.27 -3.48 -14.35
N TYR A 195 11.67 -2.41 -13.67
CA TYR A 195 12.18 -1.20 -14.34
C TYR A 195 13.66 -0.92 -14.08
N GLY A 196 14.30 -1.53 -13.09
CA GLY A 196 15.74 -1.38 -12.80
C GLY A 196 16.60 -2.58 -13.19
N ALA A 197 15.98 -3.68 -13.65
CA ALA A 197 16.65 -4.93 -14.06
C ALA A 197 17.72 -5.39 -13.04
N PRO A 198 17.33 -5.75 -11.82
CA PRO A 198 18.29 -6.11 -10.78
C PRO A 198 19.21 -7.27 -11.16
N ASP A 199 20.44 -7.23 -10.67
CA ASP A 199 21.38 -8.35 -10.76
C ASP A 199 21.07 -9.45 -9.71
N GLY A 200 21.94 -10.46 -9.60
CA GLY A 200 21.77 -11.55 -8.63
C GLY A 200 21.89 -11.12 -7.16
N ALA A 201 22.41 -9.92 -6.89
CA ALA A 201 22.46 -9.30 -5.57
C ALA A 201 21.31 -8.30 -5.35
N TYR A 202 20.39 -8.17 -6.30
CA TYR A 202 19.28 -7.23 -6.29
C TYR A 202 19.69 -5.75 -6.33
N HIS A 203 20.91 -5.46 -6.81
CA HIS A 203 21.32 -4.11 -7.19
C HIS A 203 20.83 -3.80 -8.59
N LYS A 204 20.47 -2.55 -8.86
CA LYS A 204 19.99 -2.17 -10.18
C LYS A 204 21.13 -2.25 -11.21
N THR A 205 20.80 -2.66 -12.42
CA THR A 205 21.76 -2.61 -13.55
C THR A 205 21.47 -1.45 -14.49
N LYS A 206 20.34 -0.77 -14.31
CA LYS A 206 19.95 0.44 -15.04
C LYS A 206 19.07 1.34 -14.18
N LYS A 207 19.02 2.62 -14.54
CA LYS A 207 18.10 3.60 -13.94
C LYS A 207 16.64 3.17 -14.11
N LEU A 208 15.81 3.53 -13.15
CA LEU A 208 14.39 3.19 -13.18
C LEU A 208 13.71 3.80 -14.41
N GLY A 209 13.05 2.95 -15.19
CA GLY A 209 12.35 3.36 -16.41
C GLY A 209 13.26 3.65 -17.59
N ALA A 210 14.56 3.37 -17.50
CA ALA A 210 15.49 3.59 -18.59
C ALA A 210 15.16 2.70 -19.80
N THR A 211 15.19 3.33 -20.97
CA THR A 211 14.99 2.71 -22.29
C THR A 211 16.11 3.13 -23.24
N ALA A 212 16.19 2.50 -24.42
CA ALA A 212 17.19 2.85 -25.44
C ALA A 212 17.09 4.33 -25.89
N GLY A 213 15.89 4.91 -25.87
CA GLY A 213 15.66 6.32 -26.23
C GLY A 213 15.75 7.30 -25.06
N ASN A 214 15.82 6.81 -23.82
CA ASN A 214 15.93 7.65 -22.62
C ASN A 214 16.72 6.90 -21.53
N ALA A 215 18.04 7.13 -21.49
CA ALA A 215 18.94 6.51 -20.52
C ALA A 215 18.71 6.98 -19.08
N ASN A 216 18.14 8.18 -18.90
CA ASN A 216 17.81 8.72 -17.57
C ASN A 216 16.44 8.27 -17.06
N GLY A 217 15.68 7.53 -17.86
CA GLY A 217 14.41 6.94 -17.43
C GLY A 217 13.47 7.95 -16.78
N TRP A 218 12.92 7.57 -15.62
CA TRP A 218 11.96 8.37 -14.86
C TRP A 218 12.56 9.57 -14.13
N GLU A 219 13.88 9.78 -14.17
CA GLU A 219 14.50 11.02 -13.69
C GLU A 219 14.15 12.22 -14.58
N VAL A 220 13.66 11.97 -15.80
CA VAL A 220 13.25 13.01 -16.75
C VAL A 220 11.74 13.21 -16.63
N PRO A 221 11.25 14.44 -16.35
CA PRO A 221 9.82 14.73 -16.20
C PRO A 221 8.95 14.21 -17.36
N THR A 222 9.43 14.33 -18.60
CA THR A 222 8.69 13.89 -19.79
C THR A 222 8.60 12.37 -19.96
N ALA A 223 9.31 11.60 -19.14
CA ALA A 223 9.28 10.15 -19.11
C ALA A 223 8.62 9.58 -17.86
N VAL A 224 8.16 10.44 -16.95
CA VAL A 224 7.35 10.03 -15.80
C VAL A 224 5.97 9.63 -16.32
N ASP A 225 5.72 8.32 -16.30
CA ASP A 225 4.43 7.72 -16.61
C ASP A 225 3.65 7.39 -15.31
N VAL A 226 2.53 6.69 -15.45
CA VAL A 226 1.73 6.23 -14.31
C VAL A 226 2.53 5.34 -13.36
N ASN A 227 3.49 4.55 -13.84
CA ASN A 227 4.30 3.65 -13.02
C ASN A 227 5.36 4.41 -12.25
N ALA A 228 6.00 5.41 -12.86
CA ALA A 228 6.88 6.34 -12.18
C ALA A 228 6.14 7.10 -11.07
N CYS A 229 4.93 7.56 -11.37
CA CYS A 229 4.08 8.24 -10.39
C CYS A 229 3.68 7.31 -9.24
N THR A 230 3.26 6.06 -9.54
CA THR A 230 2.93 5.11 -8.47
C THR A 230 4.17 4.68 -7.68
N TYR A 231 5.35 4.57 -8.30
CA TYR A 231 6.60 4.33 -7.58
C TYR A 231 6.87 5.44 -6.55
N ALA A 232 6.84 6.69 -7.00
CA ALA A 232 7.06 7.85 -6.15
C ALA A 232 5.98 7.95 -5.04
N GLY A 233 4.72 7.75 -5.41
CA GLY A 233 3.60 7.73 -4.47
C GLY A 233 3.72 6.62 -3.42
N ALA A 234 4.18 5.43 -3.79
CA ALA A 234 4.41 4.31 -2.88
C ALA A 234 5.56 4.60 -1.91
N VAL A 235 6.67 5.18 -2.38
CA VAL A 235 7.78 5.63 -1.51
C VAL A 235 7.26 6.61 -0.46
N MET A 236 6.56 7.66 -0.87
CA MET A 236 6.00 8.63 0.08
C MET A 236 5.00 7.99 1.05
N THR A 237 4.14 7.10 0.55
CA THR A 237 3.12 6.41 1.36
C THR A 237 3.73 5.48 2.40
N PHE A 238 4.83 4.79 2.06
CA PHE A 238 5.54 3.92 2.97
C PHE A 238 6.02 4.68 4.21
N PHE A 239 6.74 5.79 3.99
CA PHE A 239 7.33 6.55 5.09
C PHE A 239 6.31 7.35 5.90
N ASP A 240 5.30 7.95 5.25
CA ASP A 240 4.20 8.59 5.97
C ASP A 240 3.47 7.60 6.88
N SER A 241 3.21 6.38 6.38
CA SER A 241 2.53 5.34 7.13
C SER A 241 3.34 4.91 8.36
N ILE A 242 4.67 4.78 8.24
CA ILE A 242 5.55 4.50 9.39
C ILE A 242 5.39 5.57 10.46
N THR A 243 5.43 6.86 10.09
CA THR A 243 5.29 7.95 11.06
C THR A 243 3.97 7.83 11.84
N GLN A 244 2.87 7.47 11.17
CA GLN A 244 1.56 7.29 11.80
C GLN A 244 1.44 6.03 12.66
N VAL A 245 2.18 4.96 12.36
CA VAL A 245 2.04 3.65 13.04
C VAL A 245 3.20 3.31 13.96
N SER A 246 4.19 4.20 14.08
CA SER A 246 5.42 4.06 14.88
C SER A 246 5.19 3.56 16.32
N THR A 247 4.14 4.04 16.99
CA THR A 247 3.76 3.61 18.35
C THR A 247 3.30 2.15 18.42
N ILE A 248 2.60 1.66 17.39
CA ILE A 248 2.21 0.25 17.29
C ILE A 248 3.39 -0.62 16.87
N LEU A 249 4.20 -0.17 15.91
CA LEU A 249 5.35 -0.93 15.44
C LEU A 249 6.30 -1.24 16.60
N SER A 250 6.57 -0.23 17.45
CA SER A 250 7.45 -0.38 18.61
C SER A 250 6.94 -1.37 19.66
N SER A 251 5.62 -1.50 19.82
CA SER A 251 5.01 -2.43 20.77
C SER A 251 4.81 -3.84 20.21
N SER A 252 4.63 -3.97 18.89
CA SER A 252 4.25 -5.24 18.25
C SER A 252 5.41 -5.97 17.58
N LEU A 253 6.38 -5.25 17.03
CA LEU A 253 7.50 -5.81 16.26
C LEU A 253 8.82 -5.87 17.04
N GLY A 254 8.79 -5.47 18.31
CA GLY A 254 9.98 -5.28 19.13
C GLY A 254 10.54 -3.86 19.02
N SER A 255 11.19 -3.42 20.09
CA SER A 255 11.71 -2.05 20.20
C SER A 255 12.82 -1.72 19.19
N SER A 256 13.59 -2.71 18.73
CA SER A 256 14.63 -2.52 17.73
C SER A 256 14.03 -2.20 16.35
N LEU A 257 13.19 -3.08 15.79
CA LEU A 257 12.61 -2.90 14.46
C LEU A 257 11.72 -1.66 14.39
N GLY A 258 10.91 -1.42 15.44
CA GLY A 258 10.10 -0.19 15.52
C GLY A 258 10.94 1.08 15.59
N GLY A 259 12.06 1.05 16.31
CA GLY A 259 13.02 2.15 16.39
C GLY A 259 13.73 2.43 15.06
N ASP A 260 14.15 1.38 14.36
CA ASP A 260 14.82 1.45 13.06
C ASP A 260 13.89 2.03 11.99
N LEU A 261 12.64 1.55 11.91
CA LEU A 261 11.63 2.09 10.99
C LEU A 261 11.34 3.57 11.28
N THR A 262 11.18 3.94 12.55
CA THR A 262 10.90 5.34 12.94
C THR A 262 12.07 6.26 12.59
N THR A 263 13.30 5.78 12.79
CA THR A 263 14.52 6.50 12.41
C THR A 263 14.59 6.66 10.89
N ALA A 264 14.39 5.58 10.13
CA ALA A 264 14.35 5.62 8.68
C ALA A 264 13.29 6.62 8.17
N ALA A 265 12.06 6.59 8.70
CA ALA A 265 11.01 7.52 8.31
C ALA A 265 11.36 8.98 8.58
N THR A 266 11.96 9.27 9.73
CA THR A 266 12.38 10.64 10.06
C THR A 266 13.46 11.13 9.10
N THR A 267 14.49 10.31 8.85
CA THR A 267 15.59 10.65 7.94
C THR A 267 15.12 10.81 6.50
N TYR A 268 14.37 9.83 5.97
CA TYR A 268 13.95 9.82 4.58
C TYR A 268 12.88 10.86 4.26
N THR A 269 11.99 11.20 5.19
CA THR A 269 10.96 12.25 4.96
C THR A 269 11.61 13.59 4.59
N ALA A 270 12.66 14.00 5.32
CA ALA A 270 13.36 15.25 5.02
C ALA A 270 14.12 15.16 3.69
N LEU A 271 14.79 14.04 3.43
CA LEU A 271 15.53 13.81 2.18
C LEU A 271 14.62 13.82 0.96
N PHE A 272 13.44 13.19 1.04
CA PHE A 272 12.49 13.17 -0.06
C PHE A 272 11.82 14.50 -0.29
N ASN A 273 11.47 15.25 0.76
CA ASN A 273 10.98 16.63 0.58
C ASN A 273 12.00 17.49 -0.18
N ASN A 274 13.29 17.34 0.11
CA ASN A 274 14.35 18.02 -0.64
C ASN A 274 14.49 17.48 -2.07
N ALA A 275 14.35 16.16 -2.28
CA ALA A 275 14.40 15.55 -3.60
C ALA A 275 13.24 16.00 -4.51
N CYS A 276 12.02 16.06 -3.98
CA CYS A 276 10.86 16.62 -4.65
C CYS A 276 11.07 18.09 -5.02
N ASP A 277 11.62 18.89 -4.10
CA ASP A 277 11.92 20.30 -4.37
C ASP A 277 12.97 20.47 -5.45
N ALA A 278 14.05 19.68 -5.42
CA ALA A 278 15.06 19.66 -6.47
C ALA A 278 14.46 19.29 -7.85
N GLY A 279 13.56 18.30 -7.90
CA GLY A 279 12.84 17.94 -9.12
C GLY A 279 11.97 19.07 -9.66
N CYS A 280 11.23 19.77 -8.79
CA CYS A 280 10.43 20.92 -9.18
C CYS A 280 11.29 22.11 -9.64
N GLN A 281 12.44 22.36 -9.01
CA GLN A 281 13.39 23.37 -9.46
C GLN A 281 13.98 23.03 -10.84
N ALA A 282 14.29 21.76 -11.11
CA ALA A 282 14.75 21.31 -12.43
C ALA A 282 13.70 21.54 -13.54
N CYS A 283 12.42 21.61 -13.16
CA CYS A 283 11.30 22.00 -14.03
C CYS A 283 11.05 23.52 -14.10
N GLY A 284 11.91 24.34 -13.49
CA GLY A 284 11.78 25.81 -13.49
C GLY A 284 10.81 26.38 -12.45
N MET A 285 10.35 25.57 -11.48
CA MET A 285 9.54 26.08 -10.36
C MET A 285 10.43 26.77 -9.31
N ALA A 286 9.84 27.66 -8.51
CA ALA A 286 10.57 28.33 -7.44
C ALA A 286 11.04 27.34 -6.35
N ALA A 287 12.20 27.60 -5.74
CA ALA A 287 12.67 26.81 -4.59
C ALA A 287 11.64 26.82 -3.45
N GLY A 288 11.46 25.66 -2.80
CA GLY A 288 10.44 25.42 -1.79
C GLY A 288 9.04 25.09 -2.34
N SER A 289 8.81 25.17 -3.66
CA SER A 289 7.48 24.88 -4.24
C SER A 289 7.01 23.45 -3.98
N CYS A 290 7.94 22.51 -3.82
CA CYS A 290 7.65 21.10 -3.57
C CYS A 290 8.27 20.61 -2.26
N ASN A 291 8.44 21.51 -1.28
CA ASN A 291 8.80 21.18 0.09
C ASN A 291 7.68 21.64 1.05
N PRO A 292 6.88 20.72 1.63
CA PRO A 292 6.99 19.26 1.53
C PRO A 292 6.59 18.72 0.14
N CYS A 293 6.97 17.46 -0.13
CA CYS A 293 6.57 16.75 -1.36
C CYS A 293 5.05 16.83 -1.57
N PRO A 294 4.57 17.06 -2.81
CA PRO A 294 3.15 17.17 -3.11
C PRO A 294 2.36 15.93 -2.65
N THR A 295 1.22 16.14 -2.00
CA THR A 295 0.33 15.05 -1.59
C THR A 295 -0.25 14.30 -2.79
N GLU A 296 -0.41 15.02 -3.89
CA GLU A 296 -0.92 14.58 -5.18
C GLU A 296 -0.13 13.40 -5.76
N LEU A 297 1.16 13.27 -5.42
CA LEU A 297 1.99 12.12 -5.83
C LEU A 297 1.42 10.76 -5.42
N ARG A 298 0.61 10.71 -4.35
CA ARG A 298 0.00 9.47 -3.87
C ARG A 298 -1.18 9.04 -4.74
N ASN A 299 -1.71 9.93 -5.58
CA ASN A 299 -2.59 9.57 -6.67
C ASN A 299 -1.74 9.35 -7.93
N ARG A 300 -1.65 8.09 -8.39
CA ARG A 300 -0.84 7.71 -9.55
C ARG A 300 -1.23 8.39 -10.87
N TYR A 301 -2.44 8.94 -10.95
CA TYR A 301 -2.92 9.66 -12.13
C TYR A 301 -2.59 11.16 -12.09
N SER A 302 -1.99 11.67 -11.01
CA SER A 302 -1.62 13.07 -10.91
C SER A 302 -0.43 13.44 -11.80
N CYS A 303 0.47 12.51 -12.09
CA CYS A 303 1.61 12.77 -12.98
C CYS A 303 1.16 12.66 -14.44
N THR A 304 1.26 13.77 -15.16
CA THR A 304 0.88 13.90 -16.57
C THR A 304 2.04 13.68 -17.55
N GLY A 305 3.28 13.61 -17.08
CA GLY A 305 4.46 13.55 -17.95
C GLY A 305 4.81 14.91 -18.59
N VAL A 306 4.27 16.01 -18.08
CA VAL A 306 4.57 17.37 -18.56
C VAL A 306 5.57 18.05 -17.62
N ALA A 307 6.63 18.66 -18.15
CA ALA A 307 7.68 19.31 -17.35
C ALA A 307 7.25 20.58 -16.58
N THR A 308 5.99 20.99 -16.69
CA THR A 308 5.40 22.07 -15.87
C THR A 308 4.44 21.53 -14.81
N ASP A 309 4.20 20.22 -14.80
CA ASP A 309 3.28 19.57 -13.89
C ASP A 309 3.99 19.22 -12.58
N LYS A 310 3.50 19.79 -11.48
CA LYS A 310 4.13 19.72 -10.15
C LYS A 310 4.35 18.28 -9.66
N PRO A 311 3.34 17.39 -9.63
CA PRO A 311 3.54 15.98 -9.29
C PRO A 311 4.52 15.28 -10.23
N THR A 312 4.46 15.52 -11.54
CA THR A 312 5.43 14.95 -12.49
C THR A 312 6.87 15.30 -12.13
N CYS A 313 7.15 16.58 -11.88
CA CYS A 313 8.49 17.06 -11.55
C CYS A 313 8.98 16.57 -10.19
N ALA A 314 8.10 16.55 -9.18
CA ALA A 314 8.42 16.02 -7.87
C ALA A 314 8.72 14.51 -7.93
N ALA A 315 7.96 13.73 -8.72
CA ALA A 315 8.21 12.32 -8.94
C ALA A 315 9.57 12.08 -9.59
N ALA A 316 9.92 12.86 -10.62
CA ALA A 316 11.22 12.78 -11.29
C ALA A 316 12.39 13.06 -10.32
N GLY A 317 12.26 14.09 -9.48
CA GLY A 317 13.25 14.42 -8.45
C GLY A 317 13.42 13.31 -7.41
N LEU A 318 12.30 12.70 -6.98
CA LEU A 318 12.33 11.58 -6.05
C LEU A 318 13.01 10.35 -6.66
N VAL A 319 12.69 10.00 -7.91
CA VAL A 319 13.36 8.90 -8.61
C VAL A 319 14.84 9.20 -8.80
N ASN A 320 15.22 10.42 -9.17
CA ASN A 320 16.62 10.82 -9.29
C ASN A 320 17.39 10.64 -7.97
N PHE A 321 16.79 10.99 -6.83
CA PHE A 321 17.38 10.72 -5.52
C PHE A 321 17.60 9.22 -5.31
N ILE A 322 16.58 8.39 -5.55
CA ILE A 322 16.70 6.94 -5.42
C ILE A 322 17.75 6.37 -6.37
N ASP A 323 17.87 6.95 -7.57
CA ASP A 323 18.77 6.42 -8.58
C ASP A 323 20.23 6.85 -8.42
N ASN A 324 20.51 7.95 -7.74
CA ASN A 324 21.87 8.53 -7.73
C ASN A 324 22.42 8.83 -6.33
N ASN A 325 21.59 8.81 -5.28
CA ASN A 325 22.06 9.07 -3.92
C ASN A 325 22.65 7.80 -3.29
N ALA A 326 23.66 7.97 -2.41
CA ALA A 326 24.25 6.87 -1.65
C ALA A 326 23.28 6.18 -0.67
N LEU A 327 22.20 6.86 -0.28
CA LEU A 327 21.08 6.29 0.49
C LEU A 327 19.94 5.79 -0.42
N GLY A 328 20.09 5.93 -1.74
CA GLY A 328 19.18 5.39 -2.74
C GLY A 328 19.39 3.89 -2.97
N TRP A 329 18.76 3.37 -4.01
CA TRP A 329 18.91 1.97 -4.41
C TRP A 329 20.24 1.79 -5.17
N PRO A 330 21.19 0.97 -4.67
CA PRO A 330 22.47 0.76 -5.34
C PRO A 330 22.31 0.08 -6.71
#